data_AF-A0A960RS65-F1
#
_entry.id   AF-A0A960RS65-F1
#
_cell.length_a   1.000
_cell.length_b   1.000
_cell.length_c   1.000
_cell.angle_alpha   90.00
_cell.angle_beta   90.00
_cell.angle_gamma   90.00
#
_symmetry.space_group_name_H-M   'P 1'
#
loop_
_entity.id
_entity.type
_entity.pdbx_description
1 polymer ?
#
loop_
_entity_poly.entity_id
_entity_poly.type
_entity_poly.pdbx_seq_one_letter_code
_entity_poly.pdbx_strand_id
1 'polypeptide(L)'
;QFYTLLTISSHHPWNVPKHYQGPTFGEEPGEYTPKYLQTLHYTDACIGHFLKELEDEEVLLFITGDHGCFLGENDAGFEYKRGVHPDNFHVPLMIYGKGRTEGQQIDTWGSHADFLPTILDLFEWRGKHHSIGKSLLRREDRAPVFYHNPSHQAGKVYAKNAQPEVVETFEEMMKMLFQSGALAPPS
;
A
#
# COMPACT_ATOMS: atom_id res chain seq x y z
N GLN A 1 -12.29 12.09 16.00
CA GLN A 1 -11.14 11.46 16.69
C GLN A 1 -10.23 10.89 15.60
N PHE A 2 -8.94 10.74 15.86
CA PHE A 2 -7.98 10.21 14.89
C PHE A 2 -7.25 9.01 15.51
N TYR A 3 -7.18 7.92 14.75
CA TYR A 3 -6.56 6.67 15.18
C TYR A 3 -5.55 6.22 14.13
N THR A 4 -4.46 5.60 14.59
CA THR A 4 -3.48 4.95 13.73
C THR A 4 -3.29 3.52 14.23
N LEU A 5 -3.51 2.57 13.34
CA LEU A 5 -3.29 1.15 13.59
C LEU A 5 -2.08 0.71 12.78
N LEU A 6 -1.11 0.11 13.45
CA LEU A 6 0.09 -0.42 12.81
C LEU A 6 -0.01 -1.95 12.81
N THR A 7 -0.02 -2.55 11.63
CA THR A 7 -0.01 -4.01 11.47
C THR A 7 1.43 -4.54 11.57
N ILE A 8 1.59 -5.86 11.78
CA ILE A 8 2.92 -6.47 11.94
C ILE A 8 3.10 -7.80 11.21
N SER A 9 2.01 -8.50 10.88
CA SER A 9 2.06 -9.89 10.41
C SER A 9 2.75 -10.08 9.05
N SER A 10 2.84 -9.03 8.22
CA SER A 10 3.56 -9.02 6.94
C SER A 10 5.06 -8.74 7.04
N HIS A 11 5.61 -8.63 8.26
CA HIS A 11 7.02 -8.39 8.49
C HIS A 11 7.86 -9.68 8.38
N HIS A 12 9.13 -9.54 7.96
CA HIS A 12 10.08 -10.65 7.97
C HIS A 12 10.21 -11.26 9.39
N PRO A 13 10.31 -12.59 9.55
CA PRO A 13 10.56 -13.61 8.52
C PRO A 13 9.28 -14.20 7.88
N TRP A 14 8.21 -13.40 7.77
CA TRP A 14 6.97 -13.71 7.05
C TRP A 14 6.25 -14.95 7.59
N ASN A 15 5.99 -14.93 8.90
CA ASN A 15 5.25 -15.99 9.57
C ASN A 15 3.79 -15.54 9.79
N VAL A 16 2.86 -16.42 9.49
CA VAL A 16 1.46 -16.30 9.88
C VAL A 16 1.17 -17.06 11.18
N PRO A 17 0.11 -16.73 11.94
CA PRO A 17 -0.27 -17.49 13.13
C PRO A 17 -0.50 -18.96 12.81
N LYS A 18 -0.10 -19.87 13.72
CA LYS A 18 -0.18 -21.32 13.50
C LYS A 18 -1.60 -21.86 13.23
N HIS A 19 -2.62 -21.15 13.68
CA HIS A 19 -4.02 -21.51 13.49
C HIS A 19 -4.58 -21.01 12.15
N TYR A 20 -3.81 -20.23 11.39
CA TYR A 20 -4.24 -19.73 10.10
C TYR A 20 -4.18 -20.84 9.05
N GLN A 21 -5.30 -21.06 8.35
CA GLN A 21 -5.46 -22.14 7.36
C GLN A 21 -5.62 -21.59 5.94
N GLY A 22 -5.00 -20.45 5.64
CA GLY A 22 -5.03 -19.85 4.30
C GLY A 22 -4.24 -20.67 3.26
N PRO A 23 -4.33 -20.27 1.98
CA PRO A 23 -3.61 -20.93 0.90
C PRO A 23 -2.09 -20.85 1.10
N THR A 24 -1.41 -21.85 0.53
CA THR A 24 0.05 -21.88 0.39
C THR A 24 0.42 -21.52 -1.05
N PHE A 25 1.43 -20.69 -1.23
CA PHE A 25 1.84 -20.18 -2.55
C PHE A 25 3.09 -20.90 -3.11
N GLY A 26 3.32 -22.14 -2.68
CA GLY A 26 4.50 -22.95 -3.01
C GLY A 26 5.51 -23.04 -1.86
N GLU A 27 6.50 -23.92 -2.02
CA GLU A 27 7.56 -24.18 -1.04
C GLU A 27 8.90 -24.36 -1.75
N GLU A 28 9.48 -23.27 -2.27
CA GLU A 28 10.83 -23.30 -2.83
C GLU A 28 11.87 -22.92 -1.74
N PRO A 29 12.85 -23.79 -1.44
CA PRO A 29 13.86 -23.52 -0.43
C PRO A 29 14.67 -22.26 -0.76
N GLY A 30 14.64 -21.27 0.13
CA GLY A 30 15.40 -20.02 -0.01
C GLY A 30 14.65 -18.89 -0.70
N GLU A 31 13.47 -19.15 -1.25
CA GLU A 31 12.60 -18.09 -1.77
C GLU A 31 11.75 -17.47 -0.67
N TYR A 32 11.82 -16.14 -0.55
CA TYR A 32 11.02 -15.39 0.40
C TYR A 32 9.61 -15.05 -0.13
N THR A 33 9.42 -15.13 -1.45
CA THR A 33 8.16 -14.78 -2.13
C THR A 33 6.97 -15.62 -1.66
N PRO A 34 7.03 -16.97 -1.56
CA PRO A 34 5.86 -17.74 -1.15
C PRO A 34 5.37 -17.43 0.27
N LYS A 35 6.31 -17.23 1.22
CA LYS A 35 5.97 -16.87 2.60
C LYS A 35 5.44 -15.45 2.70
N TYR A 36 6.03 -14.51 1.96
CA TYR A 36 5.55 -13.15 1.87
C TYR A 36 4.10 -13.10 1.36
N LEU A 37 3.79 -13.79 0.26
CA LEU A 37 2.43 -13.90 -0.28
C LEU A 37 1.45 -14.49 0.74
N GLN A 38 1.87 -15.49 1.52
CA GLN A 38 1.04 -16.04 2.60
C GLN A 38 0.72 -14.99 3.67
N THR A 39 1.69 -14.16 4.07
CA THR A 39 1.44 -13.07 5.02
C THR A 39 0.59 -11.94 4.45
N LEU A 40 0.69 -11.65 3.15
CA LEU A 40 -0.19 -10.69 2.48
C LEU A 40 -1.63 -11.20 2.47
N HIS A 41 -1.84 -12.47 2.12
CA HIS A 41 -3.17 -13.08 2.13
C HIS A 41 -3.78 -13.11 3.56
N TYR A 42 -2.97 -13.37 4.58
CA TYR A 42 -3.41 -13.23 5.98
C TYR A 42 -3.81 -11.78 6.33
N THR A 43 -2.97 -10.82 5.94
CA THR A 43 -3.21 -9.39 6.20
C THR A 43 -4.49 -8.92 5.51
N ASP A 44 -4.71 -9.34 4.27
CA ASP A 44 -5.92 -9.07 3.50
C ASP A 44 -7.18 -9.61 4.21
N ALA A 45 -7.14 -10.87 4.65
CA ALA A 45 -8.25 -11.46 5.41
C ALA A 45 -8.56 -10.68 6.70
N CYS A 46 -7.52 -10.22 7.42
CA CYS A 46 -7.70 -9.36 8.60
C CYS A 46 -8.30 -8.00 8.26
N ILE A 47 -7.88 -7.37 7.16
CA ILE A 47 -8.45 -6.10 6.68
C ILE A 47 -9.93 -6.30 6.31
N GLY A 48 -10.26 -7.37 5.58
CA GLY A 48 -11.64 -7.70 5.23
C GLY A 48 -12.53 -7.89 6.45
N HIS A 49 -12.05 -8.60 7.47
CA HIS A 49 -12.77 -8.72 8.74
C HIS A 49 -12.92 -7.37 9.45
N PHE A 50 -11.85 -6.58 9.54
CA PHE A 50 -11.89 -5.24 10.14
C PHE A 50 -12.88 -4.30 9.45
N LEU A 51 -12.93 -4.30 8.12
CA LEU A 51 -13.89 -3.52 7.34
C LEU A 51 -15.33 -3.96 7.61
N LYS A 52 -15.56 -5.26 7.76
CA LYS A 52 -16.88 -5.80 8.12
C LYS A 52 -17.34 -5.36 9.51
N GLU A 53 -16.45 -5.37 10.50
CA GLU A 53 -16.77 -4.89 11.85
C GLU A 53 -17.06 -3.37 11.89
N LEU A 54 -16.56 -2.62 10.90
CA LEU A 54 -16.81 -1.19 10.75
C LEU A 54 -17.93 -0.85 9.76
N GLU A 55 -18.69 -1.84 9.27
CA GLU A 55 -19.67 -1.65 8.20
C GLU A 55 -20.72 -0.59 8.53
N ASP A 56 -21.09 -0.40 9.80
CA ASP A 56 -22.07 0.58 10.25
C ASP A 56 -21.49 1.85 10.88
N GLU A 57 -20.16 1.98 10.88
CA GLU A 57 -19.48 3.10 11.51
C GLU A 57 -19.27 4.27 10.52
N GLU A 58 -19.48 5.50 10.99
CA GLU A 58 -19.20 6.71 10.21
C GLU A 58 -17.71 7.08 10.26
N VAL A 59 -16.89 6.22 9.67
CA VAL A 59 -15.42 6.35 9.64
C VAL A 59 -14.90 6.59 8.24
N LEU A 60 -13.78 7.32 8.16
CA LEU A 60 -12.98 7.47 6.96
C LEU A 60 -11.65 6.76 7.20
N LEU A 61 -11.40 5.71 6.43
CA LEU A 61 -10.23 4.85 6.55
C LEU A 61 -9.22 5.19 5.46
N PHE A 62 -7.96 5.24 5.86
CA PHE A 62 -6.81 5.30 4.97
C PHE A 62 -6.01 4.02 5.20
N ILE A 63 -5.93 3.16 4.18
CA ILE A 63 -5.22 1.88 4.23
C ILE A 63 -4.05 1.99 3.26
N THR A 64 -2.83 1.80 3.76
CA THR A 64 -1.62 1.92 2.94
C THR A 64 -0.51 1.00 3.44
N GLY A 65 0.47 0.73 2.57
CA GLY A 65 1.75 0.12 2.98
C GLY A 65 2.71 1.19 3.49
N ASP A 66 3.55 0.87 4.48
CA ASP A 66 4.55 1.80 5.01
C ASP A 66 5.77 1.93 4.10
N HIS A 67 6.19 0.82 3.48
CA HIS A 67 7.28 0.77 2.51
C HIS A 67 7.13 -0.39 1.50
N GLY A 68 7.85 -0.31 0.38
CA GLY A 68 7.97 -1.43 -0.56
C GLY A 68 8.86 -2.55 -0.01
N CYS A 69 8.77 -3.76 -0.58
CA CYS A 69 9.56 -4.90 -0.16
C CYS A 69 10.17 -5.59 -1.37
N PHE A 70 11.47 -5.39 -1.59
CA PHE A 70 12.21 -6.17 -2.60
C PHE A 70 12.56 -7.56 -2.05
N LEU A 71 12.09 -8.60 -2.74
CA LEU A 71 12.22 -10.00 -2.35
C LEU A 71 13.29 -10.77 -3.12
N GLY A 72 14.06 -10.11 -4.00
CA GLY A 72 15.07 -10.77 -4.82
C GLY A 72 14.58 -11.24 -6.18
N GLU A 73 13.39 -10.80 -6.60
CA GLU A 73 12.79 -11.13 -7.90
C GLU A 73 13.76 -10.75 -9.04
N ASN A 74 13.82 -11.62 -10.07
CA ASN A 74 14.65 -11.45 -11.27
C ASN A 74 16.18 -11.39 -11.05
N ASP A 75 16.70 -12.03 -9.99
CA ASP A 75 18.14 -12.06 -9.67
C ASP A 75 18.79 -10.66 -9.54
N ALA A 76 17.99 -9.61 -9.31
CA ALA A 76 18.44 -8.22 -9.46
C ALA A 76 19.46 -7.75 -8.40
N GLY A 77 19.79 -8.61 -7.43
CA GLY A 77 20.84 -8.37 -6.44
C GLY A 77 20.54 -7.24 -5.45
N PHE A 78 21.41 -7.07 -4.45
CA PHE A 78 21.20 -6.08 -3.38
C PHE A 78 21.29 -4.61 -3.84
N GLU A 79 21.97 -4.33 -4.95
CA GLU A 79 22.05 -2.98 -5.50
C GLU A 79 20.71 -2.49 -6.06
N TYR A 80 19.86 -3.40 -6.52
CA TYR A 80 18.50 -3.08 -6.95
C TYR A 80 17.63 -2.57 -5.80
N LYS A 81 17.71 -3.20 -4.63
CA LYS A 81 17.08 -2.74 -3.39
C LYS A 81 17.53 -1.33 -2.98
N ARG A 82 18.75 -0.95 -3.35
CA ARG A 82 19.29 0.38 -3.08
C ARG A 82 18.88 1.40 -4.13
N GLY A 83 18.46 0.99 -5.31
CA GLY A 83 18.05 1.86 -6.42
C GLY A 83 16.65 2.48 -6.26
N VAL A 84 16.32 3.38 -7.20
CA VAL A 84 14.98 3.96 -7.36
C VAL A 84 14.16 3.04 -8.26
N HIS A 85 13.67 1.93 -7.72
CA HIS A 85 12.77 1.01 -8.41
C HIS A 85 11.37 1.01 -7.76
N PRO A 86 10.27 1.01 -8.53
CA PRO A 86 8.91 0.96 -7.99
C PRO A 86 8.72 -0.08 -6.88
N ASP A 87 9.30 -1.27 -7.00
CA ASP A 87 9.15 -2.34 -5.98
C ASP A 87 9.69 -1.94 -4.59
N ASN A 88 10.56 -0.92 -4.53
CA ASN A 88 11.11 -0.41 -3.28
C ASN A 88 10.24 0.70 -2.64
N PHE A 89 9.31 1.31 -3.36
CA PHE A 89 8.62 2.53 -2.90
C PHE A 89 7.16 2.68 -3.30
N HIS A 90 6.67 1.91 -4.27
CA HIS A 90 5.28 1.92 -4.67
C HIS A 90 4.49 1.07 -3.68
N VAL A 91 3.62 1.73 -2.93
CA VAL A 91 2.73 1.12 -1.94
C VAL A 91 1.28 1.48 -2.26
N PRO A 92 0.32 0.60 -1.98
CA PRO A 92 -1.08 0.90 -2.24
C PRO A 92 -1.57 2.02 -1.32
N LEU A 93 -2.53 2.82 -1.78
CA LEU A 93 -3.34 3.69 -0.94
C LEU A 93 -4.80 3.46 -1.29
N MET A 94 -5.59 3.08 -0.30
CA MET A 94 -7.04 3.02 -0.38
C MET A 94 -7.64 3.99 0.62
N ILE A 95 -8.53 4.86 0.15
CA ILE A 95 -9.33 5.75 1.00
C ILE A 95 -10.77 5.24 0.92
N TYR A 96 -11.31 4.79 2.04
CA TYR A 96 -12.64 4.19 2.13
C TYR A 96 -13.49 4.92 3.15
N GLY A 97 -14.72 5.26 2.79
CA GLY A 97 -15.70 5.81 3.71
C GLY A 97 -17.12 5.54 3.22
N LYS A 98 -17.96 4.96 4.08
CA LYS A 98 -19.34 4.62 3.76
C LYS A 98 -20.10 5.87 3.28
N GLY A 99 -20.69 5.79 2.08
CA GLY A 99 -21.48 6.89 1.49
C GLY A 99 -20.69 8.16 1.15
N ARG A 100 -19.34 8.13 1.22
CA ARG A 100 -18.50 9.31 1.01
C ARG A 100 -17.88 9.40 -0.38
N THR A 101 -17.74 8.30 -1.10
CA THR A 101 -17.10 8.28 -2.42
C THR A 101 -17.76 7.26 -3.34
N GLU A 102 -18.12 7.69 -4.54
CA GLU A 102 -18.18 6.77 -5.67
C GLU A 102 -16.75 6.26 -5.90
N GLY A 103 -16.58 4.96 -6.11
CA GLY A 103 -15.25 4.38 -6.27
C GLY A 103 -14.51 5.02 -7.45
N GLN A 104 -13.44 5.77 -7.15
CA GLN A 104 -12.62 6.45 -8.15
C GLN A 104 -11.18 5.95 -8.04
N GLN A 105 -10.60 5.57 -9.18
CA GLN A 105 -9.17 5.37 -9.30
C GLN A 105 -8.50 6.72 -9.53
N ILE A 106 -7.52 7.04 -8.69
CA ILE A 106 -6.69 8.25 -8.84
C ILE A 106 -5.32 7.79 -9.34
N ASP A 107 -5.08 7.98 -10.64
CA ASP A 107 -3.82 7.65 -11.29
C ASP A 107 -2.84 8.85 -11.27
N THR A 108 -2.49 9.28 -10.05
CA THR A 108 -1.56 10.39 -9.84
C THR A 108 -0.42 9.97 -8.93
N TRP A 109 0.78 10.50 -9.20
CA TRP A 109 1.94 10.27 -8.37
C TRP A 109 1.77 10.95 -7.00
N GLY A 110 1.92 10.18 -5.92
CA GLY A 110 1.77 10.67 -4.54
C GLY A 110 2.79 10.08 -3.57
N SER A 111 2.87 10.66 -2.37
CA SER A 111 3.68 10.17 -1.25
C SER A 111 2.90 10.28 0.07
N HIS A 112 3.41 9.62 1.11
CA HIS A 112 2.90 9.77 2.48
C HIS A 112 2.84 11.22 2.98
N ALA A 113 3.70 12.12 2.46
CA ALA A 113 3.68 13.54 2.81
C ALA A 113 2.37 14.25 2.36
N ASP A 114 1.68 13.66 1.40
CA ASP A 114 0.44 14.19 0.82
C ASP A 114 -0.80 13.82 1.65
N PHE A 115 -0.67 12.93 2.65
CA PHE A 115 -1.81 12.46 3.45
C PHE A 115 -2.44 13.58 4.26
N LEU A 116 -1.65 14.34 5.02
CA LEU A 116 -2.16 15.44 5.84
C LEU A 116 -2.99 16.45 5.01
N PRO A 117 -2.49 17.05 3.93
CA PRO A 117 -3.29 17.99 3.14
C PRO A 117 -4.49 17.32 2.46
N THR A 118 -4.42 16.02 2.12
CA THR A 118 -5.56 15.26 1.57
C THR A 118 -6.67 15.08 2.60
N ILE A 119 -6.29 14.68 3.82
CA ILE A 119 -7.24 14.55 4.95
C ILE A 119 -7.89 15.90 5.23
N LEU A 120 -7.12 16.99 5.32
CA LEU A 120 -7.67 18.31 5.58
C LEU A 120 -8.69 18.75 4.51
N ASP A 121 -8.45 18.41 3.24
CA ASP A 121 -9.40 18.70 2.16
C ASP A 121 -10.69 17.89 2.27
N LEU A 122 -10.59 16.58 2.58
CA LEU A 122 -11.76 15.71 2.77
C LEU A 122 -12.65 16.16 3.93
N PHE A 123 -12.08 16.84 4.92
CA PHE A 123 -12.82 17.43 6.05
C PHE A 123 -13.13 18.92 5.84
N GLU A 124 -12.92 19.45 4.63
CA GLU A 124 -13.15 20.85 4.25
C GLU A 124 -12.47 21.88 5.16
N TRP A 125 -11.34 21.50 5.77
CA TRP A 125 -10.64 22.35 6.72
C TRP A 125 -9.92 23.49 6.01
N ARG A 126 -10.15 24.73 6.47
CA ARG A 126 -9.65 25.96 5.83
C ARG A 126 -8.52 26.68 6.59
N GLY A 127 -8.00 26.07 7.64
CA GLY A 127 -6.90 26.64 8.41
C GLY A 127 -5.55 26.59 7.69
N LYS A 128 -4.52 27.14 8.34
CA LYS A 128 -3.13 27.05 7.85
C LYS A 128 -2.46 25.81 8.41
N HIS A 129 -1.87 24.99 7.56
CA HIS A 129 -1.04 23.84 7.95
C HIS A 129 0.38 23.99 7.38
N HIS A 130 1.35 23.31 8.01
CA HIS A 130 2.76 23.34 7.61
C HIS A 130 3.17 22.03 6.90
N SER A 131 2.30 21.47 6.06
CA SER A 131 2.68 20.25 5.31
C SER A 131 3.57 20.62 4.13
N ILE A 132 4.55 19.76 3.85
CA ILE A 132 5.38 19.83 2.65
C ILE A 132 4.70 19.20 1.42
N GLY A 133 3.72 18.31 1.64
CA GLY A 133 2.98 17.64 0.57
C GLY A 133 1.85 18.49 0.00
N LYS A 134 1.22 17.97 -1.05
CA LYS A 134 0.03 18.54 -1.70
C LYS A 134 -1.08 17.49 -1.72
N SER A 135 -2.30 17.92 -1.39
CA SER A 135 -3.48 17.06 -1.41
C SER A 135 -3.62 16.32 -2.73
N LEU A 136 -3.85 15.01 -2.66
CA LEU A 136 -4.07 14.13 -3.81
C LEU A 136 -5.36 14.51 -4.57
N LEU A 137 -6.33 15.15 -3.91
CA LEU A 137 -7.58 15.60 -4.54
C LEU A 137 -7.41 16.85 -5.42
N ARG A 138 -6.30 17.56 -5.28
CA ARG A 138 -6.01 18.80 -6.03
C ARG A 138 -4.80 18.66 -6.95
N ARG A 139 -4.22 17.46 -7.04
CA ARG A 139 -2.92 17.25 -7.64
C ARG A 139 -3.05 17.01 -9.14
N GLU A 140 -2.16 17.63 -9.92
CA GLU A 140 -1.99 17.37 -11.35
C GLU A 140 -1.01 16.20 -11.57
N ASP A 141 -1.18 15.47 -12.67
CA ASP A 141 -0.47 14.21 -13.03
C ASP A 141 1.07 14.24 -13.02
N ARG A 142 1.69 15.41 -12.82
CA ARG A 142 3.16 15.59 -12.90
C ARG A 142 3.77 16.37 -11.73
N ALA A 143 3.05 16.50 -10.61
CA ALA A 143 3.61 17.16 -9.43
C ALA A 143 4.75 16.31 -8.81
N PRO A 144 5.86 16.94 -8.37
CA PRO A 144 7.01 16.22 -7.81
C PRO A 144 6.64 15.46 -6.53
N VAL A 145 7.04 14.20 -6.46
CA VAL A 145 6.83 13.32 -5.30
C VAL A 145 8.09 13.27 -4.44
N PHE A 146 7.91 13.26 -3.12
CA PHE A 146 9.00 13.06 -2.19
C PHE A 146 9.24 11.57 -1.97
N TYR A 147 10.46 11.14 -2.24
CA TYR A 147 10.93 9.79 -1.94
C TYR A 147 12.21 9.89 -1.12
N HIS A 148 12.25 9.17 0.00
CA HIS A 148 13.43 9.07 0.85
C HIS A 148 14.02 7.67 0.72
N ASN A 149 15.23 7.58 0.18
CA ASN A 149 15.98 6.33 0.13
C ASN A 149 17.11 6.38 1.16
N PRO A 150 16.96 5.72 2.32
CA PRO A 150 17.99 5.71 3.36
C PRO A 150 19.26 4.97 2.94
N SER A 151 19.20 4.16 1.88
CA SER A 151 20.35 3.42 1.34
C SER A 151 21.23 4.27 0.43
N HIS A 152 20.76 5.43 -0.01
CA HIS A 152 21.56 6.37 -0.77
C HIS A 152 22.41 7.23 0.17
N GLN A 153 23.73 7.01 0.12
CA GLN A 153 24.67 8.12 0.33
C GLN A 153 24.20 9.29 -0.55
N ALA A 154 24.05 10.46 0.06
CA ALA A 154 23.52 11.69 -0.54
C ALA A 154 23.93 11.89 -2.01
N GLY A 155 23.02 11.64 -2.95
CA GLY A 155 23.28 11.76 -4.38
C GLY A 155 21.99 11.93 -5.18
N LYS A 156 21.71 13.17 -5.59
CA LYS A 156 20.54 13.59 -6.39
C LYS A 156 20.35 12.73 -7.64
N VAL A 157 19.18 12.10 -7.82
CA VAL A 157 18.71 11.69 -9.16
C VAL A 157 17.21 11.97 -9.27
N TYR A 158 16.88 12.80 -10.27
CA TYR A 158 15.55 13.26 -10.60
C TYR A 158 14.72 12.14 -11.25
N ALA A 159 13.47 11.98 -10.80
CA ALA A 159 12.45 11.20 -11.48
C ALA A 159 12.18 11.83 -12.86
N LYS A 160 12.73 11.23 -13.93
CA LYS A 160 12.35 11.58 -15.30
C LYS A 160 12.04 10.39 -16.21
N ASN A 161 12.26 9.15 -15.77
CA ASN A 161 12.05 7.95 -16.59
C ASN A 161 11.40 6.80 -15.78
N ALA A 162 10.27 7.04 -15.10
CA ALA A 162 9.45 5.91 -14.64
C ALA A 162 8.78 5.28 -15.88
N GLN A 163 9.14 4.04 -16.20
CA GLN A 163 8.65 3.30 -17.37
C GLN A 163 7.15 2.97 -17.23
N PRO A 164 6.39 2.83 -18.33
CA PRO A 164 4.92 2.71 -18.34
C PRO A 164 4.33 1.40 -17.78
N GLU A 165 5.14 0.45 -17.33
CA GLU A 165 4.73 -0.95 -17.10
C GLU A 165 4.10 -1.20 -15.70
N VAL A 166 3.69 -0.16 -14.98
CA VAL A 166 3.35 -0.22 -13.54
C VAL A 166 1.84 -0.43 -13.24
N VAL A 167 0.99 -0.60 -14.26
CA VAL A 167 -0.47 -0.66 -14.09
C VAL A 167 -1.02 -2.10 -13.91
N GLU A 168 -0.30 -3.14 -14.33
CA GLU A 168 -0.87 -4.50 -14.40
C GLU A 168 -0.94 -5.24 -13.05
N THR A 169 0.01 -5.03 -12.14
CA THR A 169 0.10 -5.81 -10.89
C THR A 169 -0.98 -5.45 -9.87
N PHE A 170 -1.42 -4.19 -9.83
CA PHE A 170 -2.50 -3.75 -8.95
C PHE A 170 -3.88 -4.20 -9.46
N GLU A 171 -4.10 -4.18 -10.78
CA GLU A 171 -5.34 -4.70 -11.36
C GLU A 171 -5.47 -6.21 -11.16
N GLU A 172 -4.39 -6.98 -11.28
CA GLU A 172 -4.38 -8.42 -10.99
C GLU A 172 -4.73 -8.68 -9.51
N MET A 173 -4.10 -7.95 -8.59
CA MET A 173 -4.39 -8.07 -7.15
C MET A 173 -5.86 -7.70 -6.83
N MET A 174 -6.37 -6.61 -7.40
CA MET A 174 -7.78 -6.22 -7.20
C MET A 174 -8.75 -7.18 -7.88
N LYS A 175 -8.41 -7.74 -9.05
CA LYS A 175 -9.20 -8.81 -9.69
C LYS A 175 -9.23 -10.06 -8.82
N MET A 176 -8.14 -10.46 -8.19
CA MET A 176 -8.11 -11.58 -7.24
C MET A 176 -8.95 -11.31 -5.99
N LEU A 177 -8.92 -10.07 -5.47
CA LEU A 177 -9.67 -9.64 -4.29
C LEU A 177 -11.18 -9.53 -4.54
N PHE A 178 -11.62 -9.18 -5.75
CA PHE A 178 -13.05 -9.00 -6.07
C PHE A 178 -13.69 -10.13 -6.90
N GLN A 179 -12.92 -11.00 -7.55
CA GLN A 179 -13.46 -12.16 -8.28
C GLN A 179 -13.60 -13.42 -7.43
N SER A 180 -12.92 -13.50 -6.28
CA SER A 180 -13.16 -14.56 -5.32
C SER A 180 -14.35 -14.19 -4.44
N GLY A 181 -15.55 -14.69 -4.78
CA GLY A 181 -16.73 -14.66 -3.92
C GLY A 181 -16.58 -15.51 -2.64
N ALA A 182 -15.40 -15.47 -2.02
CA ALA A 182 -14.95 -16.33 -0.91
C ALA A 182 -14.61 -15.49 0.33
N LEU A 183 -15.47 -14.54 0.69
CA LEU A 183 -15.51 -14.01 2.06
C LEU A 183 -16.61 -14.75 2.84
N ALA A 184 -16.43 -16.06 3.01
CA ALA A 184 -17.01 -16.74 4.16
C ALA A 184 -16.00 -16.57 5.31
N PRO A 185 -16.40 -15.96 6.44
CA PRO A 185 -15.51 -15.78 7.57
C PRO A 185 -15.06 -17.15 8.11
N PRO A 186 -13.83 -17.29 8.63
CA PRO A 186 -13.48 -18.46 9.42
C PRO A 186 -14.35 -18.49 10.68
N SER A 187 -14.93 -19.65 10.97
CA SER A 187 -15.62 -19.97 12.23
C SER A 187 -14.67 -19.97 13.41
#